data_AF-A0A948XD30-F1
#
_entry.id   AF-A0A948XD30-F1
#
_cell.length_a   1.000
_cell.length_b   1.000
_cell.length_c   1.000
_cell.angle_alpha   90.00
_cell.angle_beta   90.00
_cell.angle_gamma   90.00
#
_symmetry.space_group_name_H-M   'P 1'
#
loop_
_entity.id
_entity.type
_entity.pdbx_description
1 polymer ?
#
loop_
_entity_poly.entity_id
_entity_poly.type
_entity_poly.pdbx_seq_one_letter_code
_entity_poly.pdbx_strand_id
1 'polypeptide(L)'
;MSTATFGSSRHPFRSALPLRVLRRLPQYEPEVQARIAAMESEEPEEPAGEVAADAPRQRSFITMQDVKDFLFAYIACFMAVSAWLT
;
A
#
# COMPACT_ATOMS: atom_id res chain seq x y z
N MET A 1 37.57 3.59 -6.58
CA MET A 1 36.89 2.35 -6.99
C MET A 1 35.45 2.41 -6.52
N SER A 2 34.47 2.48 -7.42
CA SER A 2 33.04 2.58 -7.06
C SER A 2 32.51 1.19 -6.72
N THR A 3 32.08 0.97 -5.47
CA THR A 3 31.42 -0.27 -5.03
C THR A 3 29.99 -0.27 -5.53
N ALA A 4 29.66 -1.17 -6.46
CA ALA A 4 28.30 -1.29 -6.97
C ALA A 4 27.37 -1.91 -5.91
N THR A 5 26.32 -1.18 -5.54
CA THR A 5 25.26 -1.69 -4.64
C THR A 5 24.29 -2.54 -5.44
N PHE A 6 24.00 -3.74 -4.95
CA PHE A 6 23.00 -4.64 -5.51
C PHE A 6 21.76 -4.64 -4.63
N GLY A 7 20.59 -4.96 -5.20
CA GLY A 7 19.33 -5.02 -4.45
C GLY A 7 19.42 -5.99 -3.29
N SER A 8 19.35 -5.47 -2.06
CA SER A 8 19.13 -6.30 -0.88
C SER A 8 17.69 -6.78 -0.86
N SER A 9 17.48 -8.00 -0.35
CA SER A 9 16.19 -8.67 -0.45
C SER A 9 15.42 -8.63 0.85
N ARG A 10 14.21 -8.05 0.81
CA ARG A 10 13.17 -8.35 1.80
C ARG A 10 12.62 -9.80 1.68
N HIS A 11 13.04 -10.58 0.68
CA HIS A 11 12.55 -11.93 0.38
C HIS A 11 13.66 -13.01 0.43
N PRO A 12 13.48 -14.15 1.13
CA PRO A 12 14.53 -15.15 1.40
C PRO A 12 15.08 -15.84 0.13
N PHE A 13 14.29 -15.92 -0.93
CA PHE A 13 14.74 -16.46 -2.21
C PHE A 13 15.87 -15.61 -2.84
N ARG A 14 15.82 -14.28 -2.70
CA ARG A 14 16.80 -13.40 -3.33
C ARG A 14 18.14 -13.39 -2.60
N SER A 15 18.18 -13.65 -1.30
CA SER A 15 19.45 -13.80 -0.55
C SER A 15 20.22 -15.06 -0.93
N ALA A 16 19.55 -16.07 -1.50
CA ALA A 16 20.18 -17.29 -1.99
C ALA A 16 20.76 -17.15 -3.41
N LEU A 17 20.52 -16.03 -4.11
CA LEU A 17 20.95 -15.86 -5.50
C LEU A 17 22.39 -15.34 -5.63
N PRO A 18 23.17 -15.85 -6.60
CA PRO A 18 24.48 -15.30 -6.92
C PRO A 18 24.43 -13.84 -7.42
N LEU A 19 25.43 -13.03 -7.07
CA LEU A 19 25.50 -11.60 -7.41
C LEU A 19 25.35 -11.31 -8.92
N ARG A 20 25.85 -12.21 -9.79
CA ARG A 20 25.71 -12.08 -11.26
C ARG A 20 24.26 -12.05 -11.76
N VAL A 21 23.33 -12.60 -10.97
CA VAL A 21 21.89 -12.66 -11.29
C VAL A 21 21.15 -11.46 -10.67
N LEU A 22 21.73 -10.83 -9.64
CA LEU A 22 21.15 -9.65 -9.03
C LEU A 22 21.37 -8.43 -9.93
N ARG A 23 20.29 -7.71 -10.19
CA ARG A 23 20.36 -6.43 -10.90
C ARG A 23 21.01 -5.40 -9.97
N ARG A 24 21.92 -4.58 -10.51
CA ARG A 24 22.47 -3.42 -9.78
C ARG A 24 21.35 -2.47 -9.41
N LEU A 25 21.49 -1.84 -8.24
CA LEU A 25 20.60 -0.75 -7.87
C LEU A 25 20.80 0.42 -8.86
N PRO A 26 19.72 1.10 -9.26
CA PRO A 26 19.85 2.41 -9.91
C PRO A 26 20.66 3.36 -9.02
N GLN A 27 21.58 4.10 -9.63
CA GLN A 27 22.32 5.17 -8.96
C GLN A 27 21.44 6.42 -8.98
N TYR A 28 20.89 6.75 -7.82
CA TYR A 28 20.08 7.96 -7.64
C TYR A 28 20.97 9.14 -7.25
N GLU A 29 20.58 10.35 -7.63
CA GLU A 29 21.15 11.60 -7.12
C GLU A 29 20.92 11.71 -5.59
N PRO A 30 21.81 12.37 -4.81
CA PRO A 30 21.67 12.48 -3.35
C PRO A 30 20.30 12.97 -2.88
N GLU A 31 19.67 13.90 -3.60
CA GLU A 31 18.34 14.41 -3.24
C GLU A 31 17.26 13.34 -3.27
N VAL A 32 17.32 12.45 -4.26
CA VAL A 32 16.37 11.34 -4.43
C VAL A 32 16.61 10.26 -3.38
N GLN A 33 17.86 10.01 -2.99
CA GLN A 33 18.19 9.08 -1.92
C GLN A 33 17.64 9.56 -0.57
N ALA A 34 17.74 10.86 -0.28
CA ALA A 34 17.18 11.45 0.94
C ALA A 34 15.65 11.30 1.01
N ARG A 35 14.94 11.48 -0.12
CA ARG A 35 13.49 11.23 -0.18
C ARG A 35 13.11 9.78 0.05
N ILE A 36 13.82 8.84 -0.58
CA ILE A 36 13.54 7.41 -0.40
C ILE A 36 13.78 7.02 1.07
N ALA A 37 14.88 7.49 1.68
CA ALA A 37 15.17 7.23 3.08
C ALA A 37 14.11 7.83 4.02
N ALA A 38 13.64 9.04 3.73
CA ALA A 38 12.55 9.67 4.48
C ALA A 38 11.26 8.84 4.40
N MET A 39 10.88 8.38 3.20
CA MET A 39 9.72 7.51 2.99
C MET A 39 9.89 6.12 3.62
N GLU A 40 11.10 5.59 3.73
CA GLU A 40 11.35 4.32 4.43
C GLU A 40 11.34 4.48 5.95
N SER A 41 11.69 5.66 6.47
CA SER A 41 11.60 5.97 7.91
C SER A 41 10.20 6.39 8.36
N GLU A 42 9.40 6.92 7.45
CA GLU A 42 7.97 7.14 7.61
C GLU A 42 7.26 5.80 7.41
N GLU A 43 7.27 4.95 8.44
CA GLU A 43 6.25 3.89 8.55
C GLU A 43 4.86 4.55 8.38
N PRO A 44 3.92 3.91 7.67
CA PRO A 44 2.69 4.57 7.27
C PRO A 44 1.79 4.83 8.48
N GLU A 45 1.82 6.05 9.00
CA GLU A 45 0.60 6.66 9.53
C GLU A 45 -0.31 6.94 8.33
N GLU A 46 -1.35 6.11 8.18
CA GLU A 46 -2.38 6.22 7.15
C GLU A 46 -2.97 7.65 7.13
N PRO A 47 -2.82 8.42 6.04
CA PRO A 47 -3.66 9.59 5.84
C PRO A 47 -5.05 9.13 5.40
N ALA A 48 -6.04 9.55 6.18
CA ALA A 48 -7.45 9.35 5.91
C ALA A 48 -7.82 9.91 4.53
N GLY A 49 -8.24 9.01 3.65
CA GLY A 49 -9.05 9.32 2.47
C GLY A 49 -8.28 9.78 1.24
N GLU A 50 -8.00 8.84 0.34
CA GLU A 50 -8.36 8.98 -1.08
C GLU A 50 -8.15 7.67 -1.82
N VAL A 51 -9.08 7.38 -2.72
CA VAL A 51 -9.33 6.07 -3.32
C VAL A 51 -8.27 5.77 -4.39
N ALA A 52 -7.23 5.02 -4.04
CA ALA A 52 -6.30 4.42 -5.02
C ALA A 52 -6.67 2.96 -5.26
N ALA A 53 -7.43 2.72 -6.33
CA ALA A 53 -7.71 1.39 -6.85
C ALA A 53 -6.47 0.82 -7.54
N ASP A 54 -5.56 0.20 -6.78
CA ASP A 54 -4.65 -0.90 -7.20
C ASP A 54 -3.57 -1.21 -6.15
N ALA A 55 -3.97 -1.41 -4.89
CA ALA A 55 -3.12 -2.02 -3.87
C ALA A 55 -3.63 -3.44 -3.55
N PRO A 56 -2.75 -4.43 -3.31
CA PRO A 56 -3.18 -5.77 -2.95
C PRO A 56 -4.04 -5.65 -1.70
N ARG A 57 -5.33 -6.01 -1.80
CA ARG A 57 -6.32 -5.89 -0.72
C ARG A 57 -5.70 -6.39 0.57
N GLN A 58 -5.24 -5.46 1.40
CA GLN A 58 -5.00 -5.73 2.80
C GLN A 58 -6.30 -6.34 3.30
N ARG A 59 -6.20 -7.49 3.95
CA ARG A 59 -7.36 -8.20 4.47
C ARG A 59 -7.95 -7.31 5.56
N SER A 60 -8.84 -6.41 5.16
CA SER A 60 -9.40 -5.38 6.00
C SER A 60 -10.13 -6.06 7.14
N PHE A 61 -9.65 -5.82 8.36
CA PHE A 61 -10.37 -6.20 9.55
C PHE A 61 -11.61 -5.30 9.60
N ILE A 62 -12.75 -5.85 9.19
CA ILE A 62 -14.04 -5.15 9.23
C ILE A 62 -14.31 -4.81 10.69
N THR A 63 -14.40 -3.51 10.99
CA THR A 63 -14.72 -3.05 12.34
C THR A 63 -16.24 -3.09 12.55
N MET A 64 -16.68 -3.15 13.81
CA MET A 64 -18.12 -3.03 14.13
C MET A 64 -18.71 -1.69 13.71
N GLN A 65 -17.88 -0.65 13.60
CA GLN A 65 -18.29 0.66 13.11
C GLN A 65 -18.61 0.62 11.61
N ASP A 66 -17.78 -0.04 10.81
CA ASP A 66 -18.03 -0.21 9.37
C ASP A 66 -19.33 -0.98 9.09
N VAL A 67 -19.63 -2.01 9.91
CA VAL A 67 -20.89 -2.77 9.79
C VAL A 67 -22.10 -1.89 10.08
N LYS A 68 -22.02 -1.05 11.13
CA LYS A 68 -23.09 -0.11 11.49
C LYS A 68 -23.30 0.91 10.37
N ASP A 69 -22.22 1.49 9.86
CA ASP A 69 -22.28 2.53 8.83
C ASP A 69 -22.80 1.95 7.50
N PHE A 70 -22.40 0.72 7.14
CA PHE A 70 -22.96 -0.02 6.02
C PHE A 70 -24.46 -0.30 6.19
N LEU A 71 -24.90 -0.70 7.38
CA LEU A 71 -26.31 -0.99 7.65
C LEU A 71 -27.19 0.26 7.50
N PHE A 72 -26.72 1.41 7.98
CA PHE A 72 -27.43 2.68 7.80
C PHE A 72 -27.54 3.06 6.33
N ALA A 73 -26.45 2.93 5.56
CA ALA A 73 -26.47 3.19 4.12
C ALA A 73 -27.45 2.26 3.38
N TYR A 74 -27.46 0.97 3.73
CA TYR A 74 -28.39 -0.01 3.18
C TYR A 74 -29.85 0.34 3.46
N ILE A 75 -30.19 0.65 4.72
CA ILE A 75 -31.56 1.01 5.12
C ILE A 75 -32.03 2.27 4.39
N ALA A 76 -31.18 3.30 4.31
CA ALA A 76 -31.49 4.53 3.59
C ALA A 76 -31.78 4.27 2.10
N CYS A 77 -30.93 3.45 1.45
CA CYS A 77 -31.12 3.10 0.04
C CYS A 77 -32.39 2.27 -0.17
N PHE A 78 -32.65 1.30 0.71
CA PHE A 78 -33.87 0.47 0.64
C PHE A 78 -35.14 1.32 0.76
N MET A 79 -35.16 2.28 1.68
CA MET A 79 -36.30 3.21 1.85
C MET A 79 -36.49 4.11 0.63
N ALA A 80 -35.40 4.58 0.02
CA ALA A 80 -35.48 5.38 -1.21
C ALA A 80 -36.06 4.58 -2.38
N VAL A 81 -35.63 3.32 -2.56
CA VAL A 81 -36.13 2.45 -3.61
C VAL A 81 -37.59 2.06 -3.37
N SER A 82 -37.97 1.72 -2.13
CA SER A 82 -39.35 1.37 -1.81
C SER A 82 -40.31 2.55 -1.96
N ALA A 83 -39.89 3.76 -1.56
CA ALA A 83 -40.65 4.99 -1.79
C ALA A 83 -40.80 5.32 -3.27
N TRP A 84 -39.82 4.97 -4.11
CA TRP A 84 -39.91 5.17 -5.56
C TRP A 84 -40.82 4.15 -6.25
N LEU A 85 -40.91 2.93 -5.71
CA LEU A 85 -41.74 1.86 -6.26
C LEU A 85 -43.23 1.99 -5.90
N THR A 86 -43.57 2.83 -4.91
CA THR A 86 -44.94 3.06 -4.42
C THR A 86 -45.57 4.25 -5.12
#